data_AF-A0A562H062-F1
#
_entry.id   AF-A0A562H062-F1
#
_cell.length_a   1.000
_cell.length_b   1.000
_cell.length_c   1.000
_cell.angle_alpha   90.00
_cell.angle_beta   90.00
_cell.angle_gamma   90.00
#
_symmetry.space_group_name_H-M   'P 1'
#
loop_
_entity.id
_entity.type
_entity.pdbx_description
1 polymer ?
#
loop_
_entity_poly.entity_id
_entity_poly.type
_entity_poly.pdbx_seq_one_letter_code
_entity_poly.pdbx_strand_id
1 'polypeptide(L)' 'MKKLQLLEQIDKLSSLLHSDDLQEFNFTAGTISEMRMKLDMLSEEYIECYC' A
#
# COMPACT_ATOMS: atom_id res chain seq x y z
N MET A 1 -14.86 4.32 -11.68
CA MET A 1 -13.84 5.19 -11.06
C MET A 1 -13.23 4.61 -9.79
N LYS A 2 -14.03 4.20 -8.78
CA LYS A 2 -13.51 3.65 -7.51
C LYS A 2 -12.52 2.47 -7.66
N LYS A 3 -12.80 1.48 -8.52
CA LYS A 3 -11.91 0.34 -8.81
C LYS A 3 -10.49 0.75 -9.23
N LEU A 4 -10.38 1.75 -10.12
CA LEU A 4 -9.10 2.24 -10.62
C LEU A 4 -8.35 3.04 -9.56
N GLN A 5 -9.07 3.86 -8.78
CA GLN A 5 -8.48 4.60 -7.66
C GLN A 5 -7.92 3.67 -6.58
N LEU A 6 -8.62 2.57 -6.30
CA LEU A 6 -8.19 1.59 -5.33
C LEU A 6 -6.90 0.87 -5.80
N LEU A 7 -6.86 0.47 -7.08
CA LEU A 7 -5.64 -0.08 -7.70
C LEU A 7 -4.48 0.90 -7.68
N GLU A 8 -4.73 2.18 -8.00
CA GLU A 8 -3.68 3.21 -7.99
C GLU A 8 -3.12 3.43 -6.58
N GLN A 9 -3.96 3.36 -5.54
CA GLN A 9 -3.53 3.45 -4.15
C GLN A 9 -2.69 2.23 -3.73
N ILE A 10 -3.11 1.02 -4.09
CA ILE A 10 -2.36 -0.22 -3.86
C ILE A 10 -1.00 -0.15 -4.56
N ASP A 11 -0.98 0.25 -5.82
CA ASP A 11 0.24 0.33 -6.63
C ASP A 11 1.25 1.34 -6.07
N LYS A 12 0.80 2.54 -5.71
CA LYS A 12 1.65 3.57 -5.08
C LYS A 12 2.20 3.12 -3.74
N LEU A 13 1.37 2.54 -2.87
CA LEU A 13 1.78 2.12 -1.54
C LEU A 13 2.73 0.91 -1.60
N SER A 14 2.47 -0.03 -2.51
CA SER A 14 3.37 -1.14 -2.80
C SER A 14 4.71 -0.65 -3.34
N SER A 15 4.70 0.26 -4.31
CA SER A 15 5.92 0.83 -4.88
C SER A 15 6.75 1.56 -3.83
N LEU A 16 6.10 2.30 -2.93
CA LEU A 16 6.78 2.97 -1.82
C LEU A 16 7.40 1.96 -0.86
N LEU A 17 6.67 0.90 -0.48
CA LEU A 17 7.15 -0.15 0.43
C LEU A 17 8.32 -0.99 -0.12
N HIS A 18 8.42 -1.11 -1.44
CA HIS A 18 9.46 -1.89 -2.13
C HIS A 18 10.56 -1.03 -2.74
N SER A 19 10.48 0.31 -2.66
CA SER A 19 11.55 1.15 -3.15
C SER A 19 12.78 1.02 -2.25
N ASP A 20 13.95 0.98 -2.88
CA ASP A 20 15.23 1.03 -2.15
C ASP A 20 15.35 2.33 -1.32
N ASP A 21 14.64 3.39 -1.76
CA ASP A 21 14.51 4.68 -1.08
C ASP A 21 13.79 4.59 0.28
N LEU A 22 13.09 3.49 0.61
CA LEU A 22 12.44 3.33 1.91
C LEU A 22 13.46 3.45 3.06
N GLN A 23 14.73 3.07 2.81
CA GLN A 23 15.84 3.28 3.74
C GLN A 23 16.23 4.76 3.86
N GLU A 24 16.07 5.56 2.79
CA GLU A 24 16.34 7.00 2.80
C GLU A 24 15.27 7.81 3.55
N PHE A 25 14.02 7.34 3.54
CA PHE A 25 12.91 8.03 4.22
C PHE A 25 12.95 7.92 5.76
N ASN A 26 13.92 7.20 6.34
CA ASN A 26 14.07 7.02 7.80
C ASN A 26 12.76 6.62 8.49
N PHE A 27 11.91 5.81 7.83
CA PHE A 27 10.68 5.36 8.45
C PHE A 27 11.00 4.47 9.65
N THR A 28 10.27 4.68 10.74
CA THR A 28 10.35 3.77 11.87
C THR A 28 9.76 2.42 11.47
N ALA A 29 10.22 1.34 12.11
CA ALA A 29 9.64 0.01 11.91
C ALA A 29 8.12 -0.01 12.13
N GLY A 30 7.61 0.82 13.06
CA GLY A 30 6.17 0.99 13.30
C GLY A 30 5.45 1.58 12.09
N THR A 31 6.00 2.64 11.49
CA THR A 31 5.43 3.27 10.29
C THR A 31 5.41 2.31 9.09
N ILE A 32 6.47 1.53 8.89
CA ILE A 32 6.51 0.51 7.83
C ILE A 32 5.45 -0.57 8.09
N SER A 33 5.28 -0.98 9.34
CA SER A 33 4.24 -1.95 9.73
C SER A 33 2.83 -1.43 9.45
N GLU A 34 2.55 -0.17 9.79
CA GLU A 34 1.25 0.47 9.50
C GLU A 34 0.99 0.58 8.00
N MET A 35 1.99 0.94 7.20
CA MET A 35 1.89 0.98 5.75
C MET A 35 1.57 -0.40 5.16
N ARG A 36 2.19 -1.46 5.66
CA ARG A 36 1.90 -2.84 5.24
C ARG A 36 0.47 -3.24 5.59
N MET A 37 0.03 -3.00 6.82
CA MET A 37 -1.36 -3.27 7.22
C MET A 37 -2.37 -2.52 6.34
N LYS A 38 -2.05 -1.29 5.95
CA LYS A 38 -2.91 -0.50 5.07
C LYS A 38 -2.94 -1.04 3.65
N LEU A 39 -1.82 -1.54 3.14
CA LEU A 39 -1.77 -2.22 1.83
C LEU A 39 -2.64 -3.48 1.83
N ASP A 40 -2.58 -4.27 2.90
CA ASP A 40 -3.39 -5.48 3.05
C ASP A 40 -4.89 -5.14 3.05
N MET A 41 -5.31 -4.17 3.86
CA MET A 41 -6.71 -3.72 3.91
C MET A 41 -7.24 -3.24 2.55
N LEU A 42 -6.45 -2.44 1.81
CA LEU A 42 -6.85 -1.96 0.47
C LEU A 42 -6.95 -3.11 -0.53
N SER A 43 -6.05 -4.10 -0.42
CA SER A 43 -6.04 -5.28 -1.28
C SER A 43 -7.24 -6.18 -1.02
N GLU A 44 -7.60 -6.39 0.26
CA GLU A 44 -8.82 -7.10 0.65
C GLU A 44 -10.07 -6.38 0.14
N GLU A 45 -10.17 -5.06 0.34
CA GLU A 45 -11.30 -4.27 -0.18
C GLU A 45 -11.42 -4.41 -1.71
N TYR A 46 -10.29 -4.42 -2.42
CA TYR A 46 -10.30 -4.60 -3.87
C TYR A 46 -10.84 -5.97 -4.26
N ILE A 47 -10.38 -7.02 -3.60
CA ILE A 47 -10.82 -8.39 -3.86
C ILE A 47 -12.31 -8.51 -3.59
N GLU A 48 -12.78 -8.10 -2.40
CA GLU A 48 -14.19 -8.22 -2.01
C GLU A 48 -15.13 -7.44 -2.93
N CYS A 49 -14.72 -6.27 -3.41
CA CYS A 49 -15.58 -5.42 -4.22
C CYS A 49 -15.53 -5.73 -5.72
N TYR A 50 -14.44 -6.33 -6.23
CA TYR A 50 -14.14 -6.30 -7.66
C TYR A 50 -13.56 -7.59 -8.27
N CYS A 51 -13.33 -8.64 -7.48
CA CYS A 51 -12.91 -9.97 -7.90
C CYS A 51 -13.98 -11.01 -7.57
#